data_AF-A0A351GN75-F1
#
_entry.id   AF-A0A351GN75-F1
#
_cell.length_a   1.000
_cell.length_b   1.000
_cell.length_c   1.000
_cell.angle_alpha   90.00
_cell.angle_beta   90.00
_cell.angle_gamma   90.00
#
_symmetry.space_group_name_H-M   'P 1'
#
loop_
_entity.id
_entity.type
_entity.pdbx_description
1 polymer ?
#
loop_
_entity_poly.entity_id
_entity_poly.type
_entity_poly.pdbx_seq_one_letter_code
_entity_poly.pdbx_strand_id
1 'polypeptide(L)'
;MRVLHCLLMVLLLCGPVAAQNMDVERSSTGGAQTLEDIMARQAGQKIDDSFRSGALGNPTQAKDIADQLGTLGGVSQSELWRAIRYNASDNSASGSGVVGNVMIQSGGMPWYEFREGPLRQYGGGLLLVTLMLLGVFYIARGRIRIDGGPAGSTITRFKAVERFGHWVLAGSFILLGITGLLTLFGRVILAPYFGKELNST
;
A
#
# COMPACT_ATOMS: atom_id res chain seq x y z
N MET A 1 58.62 15.01 12.06
CA MET A 1 57.47 15.48 12.87
C MET A 1 56.13 15.38 12.13
N ARG A 2 55.94 15.97 10.94
CA ARG A 2 54.65 15.94 10.21
C ARG A 2 54.13 14.54 9.84
N VAL A 3 55.02 13.65 9.37
CA VAL A 3 54.66 12.26 9.00
C VAL A 3 54.20 11.45 10.20
N LEU A 4 54.80 11.66 11.37
CA LEU A 4 54.41 11.00 12.63
C LEU A 4 53.02 11.45 13.10
N HIS A 5 52.67 12.72 12.90
CA HIS A 5 51.33 13.25 13.23
C HIS A 5 50.28 12.70 12.26
N CYS A 6 50.58 12.57 10.97
CA CYS A 6 49.68 11.93 10.01
C CYS A 6 49.45 10.45 10.33
N LEU A 7 50.50 9.70 10.70
CA LEU A 7 50.38 8.30 11.11
C LEU A 7 49.55 8.14 12.39
N LEU A 8 49.78 8.98 13.40
CA LEU A 8 49.01 8.96 14.64
C LEU A 8 47.53 9.30 14.40
N MET A 9 47.25 10.27 13.52
CA MET A 9 45.89 10.67 13.17
C MET A 9 45.16 9.57 12.38
N VAL A 10 45.84 8.90 11.44
CA VAL A 10 45.28 7.73 10.72
C VAL A 10 45.01 6.57 11.68
N LEU A 11 45.90 6.31 12.64
CA LEU A 11 45.70 5.26 13.64
C LEU A 11 44.49 5.54 14.54
N LEU A 12 44.31 6.80 14.98
CA LEU A 12 43.17 7.23 15.79
C LEU A 12 41.84 7.21 15.02
N LEU A 13 41.87 7.46 13.70
CA LEU A 13 40.68 7.41 12.83
C LEU A 13 40.28 5.97 12.44
N CYS A 14 41.19 5.01 12.50
CA CYS A 14 40.91 3.60 12.15
C CYS A 14 40.43 2.76 13.34
N GLY A 15 40.76 3.15 14.58
CA GLY A 15 40.27 2.52 15.82
C GLY A 15 38.74 2.30 15.93
N PRO A 16 37.87 3.24 15.52
CA PRO A 16 36.42 3.04 15.62
C PRO A 16 35.85 1.99 14.65
N VAL A 17 36.59 1.52 13.64
CA VAL A 17 36.12 0.45 12.73
C VAL A 17 36.16 -0.92 13.41
N ALA A 18 37.17 -1.18 14.25
CA ALA A 18 37.29 -2.44 14.97
C ALA A 18 36.22 -2.63 16.07
N ALA A 19 35.64 -1.53 16.57
CA ALA A 19 34.60 -1.54 17.60
C ALA A 19 33.17 -1.75 17.05
N GLN A 20 32.98 -1.76 15.73
CA GLN A 20 31.64 -1.87 15.10
C GLN A 20 31.14 -3.32 15.00
N ASN A 21 32.03 -4.31 15.11
CA ASN A 21 31.68 -5.73 15.04
C ASN A 21 31.38 -6.30 16.44
N MET A 22 30.51 -5.64 17.18
CA MET A 22 29.92 -6.26 18.37
C MET A 22 28.68 -7.03 17.91
N ASP A 23 28.76 -8.36 17.91
CA ASP A 23 27.59 -9.22 17.84
C ASP A 23 26.77 -9.02 19.13
N VAL A 24 25.94 -7.99 19.16
CA VAL A 24 25.07 -7.71 20.30
C VAL A 24 24.00 -8.80 20.35
N GLU A 25 24.20 -9.77 21.23
CA GLU A 25 23.25 -10.84 21.49
C GLU A 25 22.00 -10.28 22.19
N ARG A 26 21.04 -9.79 21.40
CA ARG A 26 19.75 -9.30 21.87
C ARG A 26 18.74 -10.42 22.17
N SER A 27 19.07 -11.68 21.90
CA SER A 27 18.20 -12.84 22.19
C SER A 27 17.79 -12.89 23.67
N SER A 28 18.69 -12.45 24.56
CA SER A 28 18.51 -12.41 26.02
C SER A 28 17.45 -11.43 26.51
N THR A 29 17.13 -10.37 25.74
CA THR A 29 16.09 -9.40 26.11
C THR A 29 14.69 -9.84 25.66
N GLY A 30 14.57 -10.99 24.99
CA GLY A 30 13.34 -11.40 24.31
C GLY A 30 12.99 -10.46 23.16
N GLY A 31 12.21 -10.90 22.18
CA GLY A 31 11.72 -9.96 21.16
C GLY A 31 12.79 -9.40 20.19
N ALA A 32 14.00 -9.99 20.11
CA ALA A 32 15.06 -9.59 19.19
C ALA A 32 14.95 -10.20 17.79
N GLN A 33 14.88 -9.33 16.78
CA GLN A 33 14.86 -9.73 15.39
C GLN A 33 16.21 -10.33 14.99
N THR A 34 16.17 -11.45 14.27
CA THR A 34 17.39 -12.00 13.66
C THR A 34 17.81 -11.15 12.46
N LEU A 35 19.10 -11.21 12.11
CA LEU A 35 19.58 -10.60 10.87
C LEU A 35 18.81 -11.13 9.66
N GLU A 36 18.48 -12.42 9.66
CA GLU A 36 17.70 -13.08 8.62
C GLU A 36 16.29 -12.46 8.47
N ASP A 37 15.55 -12.22 9.56
CA ASP A 37 14.25 -11.51 9.54
C ASP A 37 14.42 -10.09 8.96
N ILE A 38 15.47 -9.37 9.36
CA ILE A 38 15.73 -8.02 8.84
C ILE A 38 15.98 -8.06 7.32
N MET A 39 16.84 -8.98 6.86
CA MET A 39 17.15 -9.14 5.45
C MET A 39 15.94 -9.58 4.63
N ALA A 40 15.16 -10.55 5.13
CA ALA A 40 13.92 -11.00 4.50
C ALA A 40 12.93 -9.84 4.34
N ARG A 41 12.82 -8.95 5.34
CA ARG A 41 11.93 -7.78 5.27
C ARG A 41 12.41 -6.76 4.25
N GLN A 42 13.71 -6.50 4.22
CA GLN A 42 14.30 -5.62 3.23
C GLN A 42 14.13 -6.16 1.81
N ALA A 43 14.14 -7.49 1.65
CA ALA A 43 13.84 -8.16 0.40
C ALA A 43 12.34 -8.24 0.07
N GLY A 44 11.44 -7.72 0.93
CA GLY A 44 9.99 -7.79 0.75
C GLY A 44 9.40 -9.20 0.87
N GLN A 45 10.11 -10.12 1.50
CA GLN A 45 9.65 -11.49 1.72
C GLN A 45 8.63 -11.55 2.86
N LYS A 46 7.74 -12.53 2.80
CA LYS A 46 6.81 -12.83 3.89
C LYS A 46 7.60 -13.44 5.05
N ILE A 47 7.42 -12.92 6.25
CA ILE A 47 8.12 -13.35 7.46
C ILE A 47 7.09 -13.80 8.48
N ASP A 48 7.46 -14.80 9.28
CA ASP A 48 6.71 -15.13 10.48
C ASP A 48 6.94 -14.05 11.55
N ASP A 49 5.90 -13.27 11.82
CA ASP A 49 5.92 -12.20 12.81
C ASP A 49 5.28 -12.62 14.15
N SER A 50 5.01 -13.92 14.36
CA SER A 50 4.45 -14.49 15.59
C SER A 50 5.22 -14.07 16.84
N PHE A 51 6.55 -14.07 16.76
CA PHE A 51 7.42 -13.66 17.86
C PHE A 51 7.27 -12.16 18.21
N ARG A 52 6.87 -11.31 17.26
CA ARG A 52 6.58 -9.89 17.50
C ARG A 52 5.18 -9.74 18.07
N SER A 53 4.18 -10.36 17.45
CA SER A 53 2.78 -10.24 17.86
C SER A 53 2.52 -10.81 19.26
N GLY A 54 3.27 -11.84 19.68
CA GLY A 54 3.20 -12.41 21.03
C GLY A 54 3.99 -11.66 22.12
N ALA A 55 4.93 -10.79 21.74
CA ALA A 55 5.77 -10.05 22.71
C ALA A 55 5.04 -8.79 23.21
N LEU A 56 3.99 -8.95 24.02
CA LEU A 56 3.17 -7.83 24.49
C LEU A 56 3.57 -7.30 25.89
N GLY A 57 4.62 -7.86 26.48
CA GLY A 57 5.03 -7.58 27.85
C GLY A 57 4.11 -8.23 28.88
N ASN A 58 4.50 -8.15 30.15
CA ASN A 58 3.67 -8.62 31.27
C ASN A 58 3.44 -7.47 32.27
N PRO A 59 2.20 -6.93 32.36
CA PRO A 59 1.87 -5.87 33.31
C PRO A 59 2.18 -6.22 34.77
N THR A 60 2.17 -7.52 35.13
CA THR A 60 2.44 -7.98 36.50
C THR A 60 3.92 -8.05 36.85
N GLN A 61 4.83 -7.78 35.91
CA GLN A 61 6.28 -7.74 36.13
C GLN A 61 6.81 -6.34 36.45
N ALA A 62 5.94 -5.43 36.90
CA ALA A 62 6.35 -4.10 37.34
C ALA A 62 7.36 -4.19 38.49
N LYS A 63 8.42 -3.38 38.42
CA LYS A 63 9.36 -3.21 39.54
C LYS A 63 8.71 -2.49 40.70
N ASP A 64 9.28 -2.64 41.90
CA ASP A 64 8.78 -1.95 43.09
C ASP A 64 8.77 -0.44 42.87
N ILE A 65 7.79 0.27 43.43
CA ILE A 65 7.68 1.73 43.35
C ILE A 65 8.93 2.43 43.89
N ALA A 66 9.66 1.78 44.80
CA ALA A 66 10.92 2.27 45.35
C ALA A 66 12.12 2.09 44.41
N ASP A 67 12.02 1.25 43.38
CA ASP A 67 13.08 1.04 42.38
C ASP A 67 13.08 2.14 41.30
N GLN A 68 14.24 2.38 40.69
CA GLN A 68 14.49 3.43 39.68
C GLN A 68 13.51 3.43 38.48
N LEU A 69 12.81 2.33 38.22
CA LEU A 69 11.88 2.17 37.08
C LEU A 69 10.45 1.77 37.52
N GLY A 70 10.16 1.73 38.83
CA GLY A 70 8.86 1.26 39.34
C GLY A 70 7.67 2.11 38.89
N THR A 71 7.87 3.42 38.73
CA THR A 71 6.82 4.36 38.31
C THR A 71 6.47 4.27 36.82
N LEU A 72 7.28 3.57 36.00
CA LEU A 72 7.02 3.38 34.57
C LEU A 72 6.12 2.16 34.27
N GLY A 73 5.79 1.36 35.28
CA GLY A 73 4.95 0.17 35.12
C GLY A 73 5.70 -1.08 34.61
N GLY A 74 4.94 -2.16 34.37
CA GLY A 74 5.49 -3.47 34.01
C GLY A 74 5.63 -3.75 32.51
N VAL A 75 5.14 -2.86 31.64
CA VAL A 75 5.24 -3.01 30.19
C VAL A 75 6.03 -1.85 29.59
N SER A 76 6.90 -2.14 28.62
CA SER A 76 7.65 -1.11 27.92
C SER A 76 6.76 -0.37 26.91
N GLN A 77 7.11 0.88 26.61
CA GLN A 77 6.42 1.66 25.56
C GLN A 77 6.44 0.93 24.20
N SER A 78 7.52 0.18 23.92
CA SER A 78 7.66 -0.58 22.68
C SER A 78 6.65 -1.73 22.57
N GLU A 79 6.38 -2.41 23.68
CA GLU A 79 5.38 -3.48 23.78
C GLU A 79 3.96 -2.92 23.68
N LEU A 80 3.70 -1.76 24.30
CA LEU A 80 2.43 -1.05 24.16
C LEU A 80 2.13 -0.72 22.69
N TRP A 81 3.06 -0.07 21.99
CA TRP A 81 2.88 0.25 20.55
C TRP A 81 2.72 -0.99 19.69
N ARG A 82 3.32 -2.11 20.08
CA ARG A 82 3.17 -3.41 19.40
C ARG A 82 1.78 -3.99 19.63
N ALA A 83 1.30 -3.97 20.87
CA ALA A 83 -0.06 -4.39 21.21
C ALA A 83 -1.11 -3.59 20.43
N ILE A 84 -0.90 -2.28 20.30
CA ILE A 84 -1.76 -1.40 19.50
C ILE A 84 -1.75 -1.79 18.02
N ARG A 85 -0.57 -2.02 17.42
CA ARG A 85 -0.45 -2.44 16.00
C ARG A 85 -1.13 -3.77 15.71
N TYR A 86 -1.01 -4.73 16.63
CA TYR A 86 -1.61 -6.06 16.49
C TYR A 86 -3.04 -6.14 17.01
N ASN A 87 -3.65 -5.00 17.41
CA ASN A 87 -4.98 -4.93 17.97
C ASN A 87 -5.19 -5.88 19.17
N ALA A 88 -4.14 -6.03 19.97
CA ALA A 88 -4.08 -6.91 21.15
C ALA A 88 -4.11 -6.13 22.47
N SER A 89 -4.17 -4.79 22.43
CA SER A 89 -4.37 -3.94 23.60
C SER A 89 -5.86 -3.67 23.84
N ASP A 90 -6.25 -3.60 25.12
CA ASP A 90 -7.60 -3.22 25.53
C ASP A 90 -7.79 -1.69 25.41
N ASN A 91 -8.01 -1.25 24.17
CA ASN A 91 -8.23 0.17 23.87
C ASN A 91 -9.72 0.48 23.94
N SER A 92 -10.08 1.55 24.66
CA SER A 92 -11.41 2.15 24.56
C SER A 92 -11.30 3.48 23.83
N ALA A 93 -12.09 3.65 22.77
CA ALA A 93 -12.29 4.95 22.15
C ALA A 93 -13.63 5.54 22.61
N SER A 94 -13.70 6.87 22.71
CA SER A 94 -14.94 7.57 23.07
C SER A 94 -16.04 7.45 21.99
N GLY A 95 -15.70 6.97 20.79
CA GLY A 95 -16.64 6.71 19.70
C GLY A 95 -17.28 5.32 19.82
N SER A 96 -18.60 5.24 19.64
CA SER A 96 -19.33 3.97 19.68
C SER A 96 -19.03 3.11 18.44
N GLY A 97 -18.55 1.89 18.65
CA GLY A 97 -18.43 0.86 17.60
C GLY A 97 -17.14 0.04 17.69
N VAL A 98 -17.21 -1.21 17.25
CA VAL A 98 -16.07 -2.17 17.23
C VAL A 98 -14.85 -1.62 16.47
N VAL A 99 -15.06 -0.72 15.50
CA VAL A 99 -13.99 -0.08 14.71
C VAL A 99 -13.25 1.01 15.50
N GLY A 100 -13.91 1.64 16.49
CA GLY A 100 -13.30 2.71 17.30
C GLY A 100 -12.10 2.23 18.11
N ASN A 101 -12.04 0.94 18.44
CA ASN A 101 -10.97 0.37 19.26
C ASN A 101 -9.70 0.00 18.45
N VAL A 102 -9.75 0.10 17.12
CA VAL A 102 -8.60 -0.13 16.23
C VAL A 102 -7.87 1.19 15.96
N MET A 103 -6.74 1.42 16.63
CA MET A 103 -5.97 2.65 16.42
C MET A 103 -5.12 2.66 15.14
N ILE A 104 -4.72 1.49 14.64
CA ILE A 104 -3.92 1.35 13.42
C ILE A 104 -4.68 0.47 12.43
N GLN A 105 -5.25 1.10 11.40
CA GLN A 105 -6.06 0.41 10.38
C GLN A 105 -5.19 -0.07 9.21
N SER A 106 -4.85 -1.36 9.19
CA SER A 106 -4.13 -2.00 8.07
C SER A 106 -5.06 -2.66 7.04
N GLY A 107 -6.36 -2.78 7.31
CA GLY A 107 -7.31 -3.52 6.47
C GLY A 107 -7.46 -2.99 5.04
N GLY A 108 -7.10 -1.73 4.77
CA GLY A 108 -7.11 -1.16 3.42
C GLY A 108 -5.87 -1.47 2.58
N MET A 109 -4.78 -1.93 3.21
CA MET A 109 -3.50 -2.16 2.52
C MET A 109 -3.58 -3.23 1.43
N PRO A 110 -4.24 -4.39 1.63
CA PRO A 110 -4.35 -5.40 0.56
C PRO A 110 -5.08 -4.88 -0.68
N TRP A 111 -6.14 -4.09 -0.49
CA TRP A 111 -6.84 -3.44 -1.61
C TRP A 111 -5.95 -2.41 -2.31
N TYR A 112 -5.23 -1.61 -1.53
CA TYR A 112 -4.29 -0.63 -2.06
C TYR A 112 -3.20 -1.29 -2.91
N GLU A 113 -2.55 -2.33 -2.41
CA GLU A 113 -1.49 -3.08 -3.12
C GLU A 113 -2.03 -3.75 -4.39
N PHE A 114 -3.21 -4.38 -4.31
CA PHE A 114 -3.89 -4.94 -5.47
C PHE A 114 -4.22 -3.87 -6.54
N ARG A 115 -4.72 -2.71 -6.11
CA ARG A 115 -5.07 -1.60 -7.00
C ARG A 115 -3.84 -0.95 -7.63
N GLU A 116 -2.78 -0.76 -6.86
CA GLU A 116 -1.55 -0.11 -7.31
C GLU A 116 -0.82 -0.95 -8.36
N GLY A 117 -0.73 -2.26 -8.17
CA GLY A 117 -0.01 -3.16 -9.08
C GLY A 117 -0.96 -3.94 -10.00
N PRO A 118 -1.47 -5.10 -9.55
CA PRO A 118 -2.22 -6.04 -10.39
C PRO A 118 -3.36 -5.43 -11.19
N LEU A 119 -4.28 -4.69 -10.54
CA LEU A 119 -5.46 -4.15 -11.20
C LEU A 119 -5.09 -3.16 -12.31
N ARG A 120 -4.12 -2.28 -12.03
CA ARG A 120 -3.64 -1.28 -13.00
C ARG A 120 -2.95 -1.93 -14.20
N GLN A 121 -2.07 -2.90 -13.94
CA GLN A 121 -1.30 -3.58 -15.00
C GLN A 121 -2.19 -4.47 -15.87
N TYR A 122 -2.92 -5.41 -15.27
CA TYR A 122 -3.76 -6.35 -16.00
C TYR A 122 -5.02 -5.69 -16.55
N GLY A 123 -5.68 -4.83 -15.76
CA GLY A 123 -6.90 -4.14 -16.20
C GLY A 123 -6.61 -3.16 -17.34
N GLY A 124 -5.54 -2.38 -17.25
CA GLY A 124 -5.10 -1.50 -18.34
C GLY A 124 -4.69 -2.28 -19.59
N GLY A 125 -3.90 -3.35 -19.42
CA GLY A 125 -3.49 -4.21 -20.52
C GLY A 125 -4.67 -4.86 -21.24
N LEU A 126 -5.63 -5.42 -20.51
CA LEU A 126 -6.83 -6.04 -21.07
C LEU A 126 -7.67 -5.04 -21.88
N LEU A 127 -7.80 -3.81 -21.38
CA LEU A 127 -8.53 -2.76 -22.10
C LEU A 127 -7.85 -2.41 -23.43
N LEU A 128 -6.52 -2.23 -23.43
CA LEU A 128 -5.75 -1.97 -24.66
C LEU A 128 -5.81 -3.14 -25.65
N VAL A 129 -5.65 -4.37 -25.17
CA VAL A 129 -5.75 -5.58 -26.01
C VAL A 129 -7.14 -5.69 -26.64
N THR A 130 -8.20 -5.44 -25.87
CA THR A 130 -9.58 -5.50 -26.39
C THR A 130 -9.80 -4.47 -27.48
N LEU A 131 -9.36 -3.22 -27.27
CA LEU A 131 -9.46 -2.16 -28.29
C LEU A 131 -8.64 -2.51 -29.55
N MET A 132 -7.45 -3.07 -29.38
CA MET A 132 -6.61 -3.53 -30.49
C MET A 132 -7.31 -4.64 -31.29
N LEU A 133 -7.85 -5.66 -30.61
CA LEU A 133 -8.57 -6.76 -31.24
C LEU A 133 -9.81 -6.27 -32.00
N LEU A 134 -10.58 -5.34 -31.43
CA LEU A 134 -11.71 -4.71 -32.11
C LEU A 134 -11.25 -3.94 -33.36
N GLY A 135 -10.13 -3.22 -33.28
CA GLY A 135 -9.54 -2.52 -34.42
C GLY A 135 -9.10 -3.46 -35.54
N VAL A 136 -8.38 -4.54 -35.20
CA VAL A 136 -7.96 -5.57 -36.16
C VAL A 136 -9.18 -6.25 -36.80
N PHE A 137 -10.17 -6.63 -35.99
CA PHE A 137 -11.40 -7.23 -36.47
C PHE A 137 -12.15 -6.30 -37.43
N TYR A 138 -12.24 -5.00 -37.10
CA TYR A 138 -12.88 -4.01 -37.96
C TYR A 138 -12.17 -3.86 -39.32
N ILE A 139 -10.83 -3.87 -39.33
CA ILE A 139 -10.04 -3.80 -40.57
C ILE A 139 -10.21 -5.08 -41.39
N ALA A 140 -10.15 -6.25 -40.75
CA ALA A 140 -10.26 -7.54 -41.43
C ALA A 140 -11.67 -7.82 -41.99
N ARG A 141 -12.72 -7.50 -41.22
CA ARG A 141 -14.12 -7.75 -41.60
C ARG A 141 -14.70 -6.64 -42.47
N GLY A 142 -14.23 -5.41 -42.28
CA GLY A 142 -14.81 -4.21 -42.90
C GLY A 142 -16.17 -3.82 -42.30
N ARG A 143 -16.80 -2.81 -42.92
CA ARG A 143 -18.15 -2.35 -42.55
C ARG A 143 -19.20 -3.27 -43.14
N ILE A 144 -20.16 -3.71 -42.31
CA ILE A 144 -21.36 -4.41 -42.77
C ILE A 144 -22.19 -3.40 -43.55
N ARG A 145 -22.30 -3.58 -44.86
CA ARG A 145 -23.14 -2.77 -45.75
C ARG A 145 -24.53 -3.38 -45.84
N ILE A 146 -25.51 -2.55 -46.15
CA ILE A 146 -26.88 -3.00 -46.43
C ILE A 146 -26.89 -3.45 -47.90
N ASP A 147 -27.00 -4.75 -48.16
CA ASP A 147 -26.90 -5.33 -49.51
C ASP A 147 -27.91 -4.75 -50.51
N GLY A 148 -29.07 -4.26 -50.03
CA GLY A 148 -30.13 -3.64 -50.85
C GLY A 148 -30.21 -2.12 -50.79
N GLY A 149 -29.29 -1.44 -50.09
CA GLY A 149 -29.36 0.00 -49.85
C GLY A 149 -30.44 0.42 -48.83
N PRO A 150 -30.51 1.71 -48.46
CA PRO A 150 -31.52 2.22 -47.53
C PRO A 150 -32.92 2.14 -48.18
N ALA A 151 -33.92 1.66 -47.43
CA ALA A 151 -35.30 1.72 -47.89
C ALA A 151 -35.76 3.17 -48.12
N GLY A 152 -36.58 3.42 -49.15
CA GLY A 152 -37.11 4.75 -49.50
C GLY A 152 -38.11 5.33 -48.49
N SER A 153 -38.44 4.58 -47.44
CA SER A 153 -39.30 5.01 -46.34
C SER A 153 -38.62 4.70 -45.00
N THR A 154 -38.82 5.59 -44.03
CA THR A 154 -38.33 5.40 -42.66
C THR A 154 -39.49 4.95 -41.77
N ILE A 155 -39.22 3.98 -40.88
CA ILE A 155 -40.14 3.58 -39.82
C ILE A 155 -39.54 3.94 -38.46
N THR A 156 -40.38 4.38 -37.53
CA THR A 156 -39.93 4.66 -36.16
C THR A 156 -39.69 3.33 -35.43
N ARG A 157 -38.44 2.87 -35.43
CA ARG A 157 -38.05 1.63 -34.74
C ARG A 157 -38.01 1.79 -33.22
N PHE A 158 -37.61 2.95 -32.73
CA PHE A 158 -37.50 3.27 -31.31
C PHE A 158 -38.15 4.61 -30.98
N LYS A 159 -38.97 4.65 -29.93
CA LYS A 159 -39.65 5.84 -29.43
C LYS A 159 -38.64 6.82 -28.81
N ALA A 160 -39.04 8.09 -28.65
CA ALA A 160 -38.17 9.12 -28.06
C ALA A 160 -37.71 8.77 -26.64
N VAL A 161 -38.62 8.26 -25.79
CA VAL A 161 -38.32 7.86 -24.41
C VAL A 161 -37.31 6.70 -24.34
N GLU A 162 -37.41 5.73 -25.24
CA GLU A 162 -36.49 4.59 -25.31
C GLU A 162 -35.07 5.04 -25.69
N ARG A 163 -34.96 5.95 -26.67
CA ARG A 163 -33.68 6.55 -27.06
C ARG A 163 -33.09 7.37 -25.92
N PHE A 164 -33.90 8.16 -25.23
CA PHE A 164 -33.46 8.92 -24.07
C PHE A 164 -32.90 8.01 -22.97
N GLY A 165 -33.65 6.97 -22.58
CA GLY A 165 -33.18 6.00 -21.58
C GLY A 165 -31.88 5.31 -21.98
N HIS A 166 -31.74 4.92 -23.25
CA HIS A 166 -30.51 4.33 -23.77
C HIS A 166 -29.32 5.30 -23.66
N TRP A 167 -29.50 6.57 -24.02
CA TRP A 167 -28.42 7.56 -23.95
C TRP A 167 -28.05 7.93 -22.51
N VAL A 168 -29.01 7.97 -21.59
CA VAL A 168 -28.73 8.17 -20.15
C VAL A 168 -27.91 7.01 -19.61
N LEU A 169 -28.28 5.77 -19.93
CA LEU A 169 -27.54 4.58 -19.54
C LEU A 169 -26.13 4.58 -20.14
N ALA A 170 -26.02 4.75 -21.47
CA ALA A 170 -24.75 4.77 -22.18
C ALA A 170 -23.82 5.88 -21.67
N GLY A 171 -24.36 7.09 -21.49
CA GLY A 171 -23.63 8.23 -20.92
C GLY A 171 -23.15 7.95 -19.50
N SER A 172 -23.96 7.29 -18.67
CA SER A 172 -23.56 6.90 -17.30
C SER A 172 -22.39 5.92 -17.32
N PHE A 173 -22.44 4.88 -18.16
CA PHE A 173 -21.33 3.92 -18.31
C PHE A 173 -20.06 4.56 -18.85
N ILE A 174 -20.17 5.46 -19.84
CA ILE A 174 -19.01 6.20 -20.37
C ILE A 174 -18.39 7.06 -19.26
N LEU A 175 -19.21 7.81 -18.51
CA LEU A 175 -18.73 8.65 -17.42
C LEU A 175 -18.05 7.81 -16.34
N LEU A 176 -18.64 6.69 -15.93
CA LEU A 176 -18.05 5.75 -14.97
C LEU A 176 -16.75 5.13 -15.47
N GLY A 177 -16.67 4.80 -16.76
CA GLY A 177 -15.46 4.29 -17.39
C GLY A 177 -14.33 5.33 -17.37
N ILE A 178 -14.63 6.58 -17.73
CA ILE A 178 -13.66 7.68 -17.73
C ILE A 178 -13.20 7.99 -16.31
N THR A 179 -14.12 8.12 -15.35
CA THR A 179 -13.75 8.40 -13.94
C THR A 179 -12.98 7.23 -13.33
N GLY A 180 -13.35 5.98 -13.63
CA GLY A 180 -12.59 4.78 -13.25
C GLY A 180 -11.16 4.79 -13.79
N LEU A 181 -10.97 5.15 -15.06
CA LEU A 181 -9.63 5.29 -15.65
C LEU A 181 -8.83 6.43 -15.02
N LEU A 182 -9.44 7.58 -14.79
CA LEU A 182 -8.79 8.73 -14.16
C LEU A 182 -8.40 8.43 -12.70
N THR A 183 -9.22 7.73 -11.94
CA THR A 183 -8.88 7.35 -10.54
C THR A 183 -7.75 6.31 -10.46
N LEU A 184 -7.65 5.41 -11.45
CA LEU A 184 -6.62 4.37 -11.47
C LEU A 184 -5.28 4.87 -12.05
N PHE A 185 -5.30 5.69 -13.10
CA PHE A 185 -4.11 6.13 -13.83
C PHE A 185 -3.77 7.61 -13.65
N GLY A 186 -4.71 8.44 -13.20
CA GLY A 186 -4.55 9.89 -13.15
C GLY A 186 -3.31 10.33 -12.39
N ARG A 187 -3.01 9.74 -11.22
CA ARG A 187 -1.80 10.10 -10.47
C ARG A 187 -0.51 9.73 -11.20
N VAL A 188 -0.47 8.54 -11.81
CA VAL A 188 0.72 8.03 -12.52
C VAL A 188 1.03 8.88 -13.74
N ILE A 189 0.00 9.28 -14.47
CA ILE A 189 0.14 10.04 -15.71
C ILE A 189 0.35 11.53 -15.40
N LEU A 190 -0.41 12.11 -14.48
CA LEU A 190 -0.42 13.57 -14.26
C LEU A 190 0.68 14.05 -13.32
N ALA A 191 1.00 13.31 -12.25
CA ALA A 191 1.95 13.80 -11.24
C ALA A 191 3.36 14.13 -11.77
N PRO A 192 3.91 13.41 -12.77
CA PRO A 192 5.21 13.78 -13.36
C PRO A 192 5.20 15.12 -14.10
N TYR A 193 4.07 15.52 -14.69
CA TYR A 193 3.99 16.75 -15.50
C TYR A 193 3.52 17.97 -14.72
N PHE A 194 2.65 17.76 -13.74
CA PHE A 194 1.94 18.83 -13.03
C PHE A 194 2.38 18.99 -11.57
N GLY A 195 3.25 18.12 -11.08
CA GLY A 195 3.62 18.07 -9.67
C GLY A 195 2.55 17.37 -8.81
N LYS A 196 2.95 16.94 -7.62
CA LYS A 196 2.08 16.16 -6.71
C LYS A 196 0.92 17.00 -6.16
N GLU A 197 1.08 18.32 -6.11
CA GLU A 197 0.13 19.29 -5.55
C GLU A 197 -1.19 19.37 -6.35
N LEU A 198 -1.15 19.18 -7.67
CA LEU A 198 -2.34 19.26 -8.53
C LEU A 198 -3.26 18.02 -8.39
N ASN A 199 -2.82 16.99 -7.68
CA ASN A 199 -3.55 15.72 -7.50
C ASN A 199 -3.35 15.17 -6.08
N SER A 200 -3.22 16.06 -5.08
CA SER A 200 -3.05 15.70 -3.66
C SER A 200 -4.32 15.86 -2.83
N THR A 201 -5.48 16.04 -3.45
CA THR A 201 -6.77 16.08 -2.77
C THR A 201 -7.59 14.85 -3.10
#